data_AF-A0A1X1XG40-F1
#
_entry.id   AF-A0A1X1XG40-F1
#
_cell.length_a   1.000
_cell.length_b   1.000
_cell.length_c   1.000
_cell.angle_alpha   90.00
_cell.angle_beta   90.00
_cell.angle_gamma   90.00
#
_symmetry.space_group_name_H-M   'P 1'
#
loop_
_entity.id
_entity.type
_entity.pdbx_description
1 polymer ?
#
loop_
_entity_poly.entity_id
_entity_poly.type
_entity_poly.pdbx_seq_one_letter_code
_entity_poly.pdbx_strand_id
1 'polypeptide(L)'
;MRKPTLRQIEALTAVAAGRIEWGNAYPEIARRGHVAPLVFLIDGHSVYGGQHATYSRLSELGWIVERTDLLPLKTVPAQTRVSRTITGAETLIELPEHSAPADDGWRANVELTDAGRAALRWADRPSR
;
A
#
# COMPACT_ATOMS: atom_id res chain seq x y z
N MET A 1 17.84 12.77 -12.81
CA MET A 1 16.95 11.59 -12.72
C MET A 1 17.83 10.36 -12.45
N ARG A 2 17.54 9.56 -11.41
CA ARG A 2 18.34 8.36 -11.07
C ARG A 2 18.03 7.23 -12.05
N LYS A 3 19.06 6.53 -12.53
CA LYS A 3 18.94 5.33 -13.37
C LYS A 3 18.24 4.22 -12.59
N PRO A 4 17.11 3.65 -13.07
CA PRO A 4 16.47 2.51 -12.42
C PRO A 4 17.31 1.23 -12.58
N THR A 5 17.25 0.35 -11.58
CA THR A 5 17.83 -1.00 -11.67
C THR A 5 16.89 -1.95 -12.43
N LEU A 6 17.38 -3.12 -12.84
CA LEU A 6 16.55 -4.11 -13.55
C LEU A 6 15.28 -4.48 -12.76
N ARG A 7 15.43 -4.77 -11.45
CA ARG A 7 14.28 -5.07 -10.57
C ARG A 7 13.28 -3.92 -10.47
N GLN A 8 13.77 -2.68 -10.50
CA GLN A 8 12.89 -1.50 -10.50
C GLN A 8 12.15 -1.37 -11.82
N ILE A 9 12.79 -1.68 -12.95
CA ILE A 9 12.16 -1.67 -14.27
C ILE A 9 11.06 -2.73 -14.34
N GLU A 10 11.33 -3.96 -13.89
CA GLU A 10 10.33 -5.03 -13.81
C GLU A 10 9.13 -4.62 -12.94
N ALA A 11 9.39 -4.05 -11.77
CA ALA A 11 8.34 -3.57 -10.87
C ALA A 11 7.52 -2.41 -11.49
N LEU A 12 8.17 -1.42 -12.10
CA LEU A 12 7.49 -0.33 -12.81
C LEU A 12 6.65 -0.85 -13.98
N THR A 13 7.11 -1.91 -14.66
CA THR A 13 6.40 -2.56 -15.76
C THR A 13 5.14 -3.27 -15.25
N ALA A 14 5.22 -3.97 -14.12
CA ALA A 14 4.06 -4.60 -13.50
C ALA A 14 3.02 -3.55 -13.03
N VAL A 15 3.46 -2.42 -12.49
CA VAL A 15 2.58 -1.28 -12.15
C VAL A 15 1.94 -0.69 -13.41
N ALA A 16 2.71 -0.48 -14.48
CA ALA A 16 2.18 0.02 -15.75
C ALA A 16 1.10 -0.90 -16.34
N ALA A 17 1.21 -2.22 -16.10
CA ALA A 17 0.23 -3.21 -16.49
C ALA A 17 -1.00 -3.29 -15.57
N GLY A 18 -1.07 -2.47 -14.52
CA GLY A 18 -2.20 -2.45 -13.57
C GLY A 18 -2.29 -3.70 -12.68
N ARG A 19 -1.18 -4.43 -12.51
CA ARG A 19 -1.15 -5.71 -11.75
C ARG A 19 -0.90 -5.53 -10.25
N ILE A 20 -0.58 -4.31 -9.84
CA ILE A 20 -0.09 -4.02 -8.48
C ILE A 20 -1.16 -3.34 -7.67
N GLU A 21 -1.39 -3.89 -6.47
CA GLU A 21 -2.28 -3.34 -5.46
C GLU A 21 -1.50 -3.08 -4.17
N TRP A 22 -2.02 -2.18 -3.34
CA TRP A 22 -1.59 -1.96 -1.96
C TRP A 22 -2.79 -2.12 -1.03
N GLY A 23 -2.68 -2.96 -0.02
CA GLY A 23 -3.75 -3.12 0.96
C GLY A 23 -3.70 -4.44 1.69
N ASN A 24 -4.87 -4.93 2.09
CA ASN A 24 -4.97 -6.10 2.94
C ASN A 24 -4.55 -7.38 2.21
N ALA A 25 -3.53 -8.08 2.76
CA ALA A 25 -3.09 -9.38 2.29
C ALA A 25 -4.23 -10.42 2.34
N TYR A 26 -5.06 -10.34 3.38
CA TYR A 26 -6.12 -11.31 3.68
C TYR A 26 -7.47 -10.60 3.88
N PRO A 27 -8.13 -10.16 2.80
CA PRO A 27 -9.33 -9.31 2.89
C PRO A 27 -10.48 -9.98 3.63
N GLU A 28 -10.70 -11.28 3.43
CA GLU A 28 -11.75 -12.03 4.12
C GLU A 28 -11.53 -12.12 5.64
N ILE A 29 -10.27 -12.21 6.07
CA ILE A 29 -9.90 -12.24 7.48
C ILE A 29 -10.14 -10.85 8.09
N ALA A 30 -9.77 -9.79 7.36
CA ALA A 30 -10.01 -8.41 7.77
C ALA A 30 -11.51 -8.10 7.94
N ARG A 31 -12.36 -8.51 7.00
CA ARG A 31 -13.82 -8.34 7.08
C ARG A 31 -14.48 -9.09 8.24
N ARG A 32 -13.81 -10.11 8.77
CA ARG A 32 -14.24 -10.83 10.00
C ARG A 32 -13.80 -10.12 11.29
N GLY A 33 -13.17 -8.95 11.18
CA GLY A 33 -12.73 -8.14 12.33
C GLY A 33 -11.33 -8.48 12.84
N HIS A 34 -10.55 -9.26 12.09
CA HIS A 34 -9.16 -9.56 12.45
C HIS A 34 -8.19 -8.59 11.80
N VAL A 35 -7.06 -8.34 12.47
CA VAL A 35 -5.99 -7.50 11.91
C VAL A 35 -5.19 -8.32 10.92
N ALA A 36 -5.07 -7.82 9.69
CA ALA A 36 -4.21 -8.39 8.66
C ALA A 36 -3.18 -7.34 8.18
N PRO A 37 -1.99 -7.77 7.74
CA PRO A 37 -0.95 -6.85 7.32
C PRO A 37 -1.29 -6.16 6.00
N LEU A 38 -0.92 -4.89 5.89
CA LEU A 38 -0.95 -4.13 4.65
C LEU A 38 0.36 -4.36 3.89
N VAL A 39 0.24 -4.80 2.64
CA VAL A 39 1.38 -5.14 1.78
C VAL A 39 1.09 -4.76 0.33
N PHE A 40 2.15 -4.69 -0.47
CA PHE A 40 2.00 -4.72 -1.91
C PHE A 40 1.55 -6.13 -2.35
N LEU A 41 0.69 -6.19 -3.34
CA LEU A 41 0.23 -7.42 -3.97
C LEU A 41 0.51 -7.38 -5.47
N ILE A 42 0.88 -8.53 -6.04
CA ILE A 42 0.91 -8.76 -7.48
C ILE A 42 -0.21 -9.73 -7.81
N ASP A 43 -1.17 -9.31 -8.64
CA ASP A 43 -2.35 -10.10 -9.01
C ASP A 43 -3.04 -10.72 -7.78
N GLY A 44 -3.22 -9.91 -6.74
CA GLY A 44 -3.85 -10.32 -5.48
C GLY A 44 -3.00 -11.17 -4.52
N HIS A 45 -1.74 -11.46 -4.85
CA HIS A 45 -0.82 -12.23 -4.02
C HIS A 45 0.22 -11.34 -3.34
N SER A 46 0.37 -11.50 -2.02
CA SER A 46 1.34 -10.75 -1.22
C SER A 46 2.77 -10.93 -1.73
N VAL A 47 3.49 -9.82 -1.90
CA VAL A 47 4.93 -9.87 -2.15
C VAL A 47 5.72 -9.78 -0.85
N TYR A 48 6.82 -10.52 -0.78
CA TYR A 48 7.70 -10.57 0.41
C TYR A 48 9.16 -10.31 0.05
N GLY A 49 9.97 -10.01 1.07
CA GLY A 49 11.42 -9.86 0.95
C GLY A 49 11.83 -8.81 -0.07
N GLY A 50 12.68 -9.21 -1.03
CA GLY A 50 13.27 -8.29 -2.01
C GLY A 50 12.25 -7.59 -2.92
N GLN A 51 11.11 -8.21 -3.21
CA GLN A 51 10.04 -7.58 -3.99
C GLN A 51 9.36 -6.48 -3.18
N HIS A 52 9.02 -6.75 -1.92
CA HIS A 52 8.44 -5.74 -1.03
C HIS A 52 9.36 -4.52 -0.91
N ALA A 53 10.65 -4.74 -0.62
CA ALA A 53 11.64 -3.66 -0.54
C ALA A 53 11.75 -2.85 -1.85
N THR A 54 11.54 -3.49 -3.01
CA THR A 54 11.57 -2.81 -4.30
C THR A 54 10.38 -1.86 -4.44
N TYR A 55 9.15 -2.33 -4.20
CA TYR A 55 7.95 -1.48 -4.30
C TYR A 55 7.95 -0.35 -3.27
N SER A 56 8.31 -0.62 -2.02
CA SER A 56 8.47 0.43 -1.01
C SER A 56 9.46 1.48 -1.47
N ARG A 57 10.59 1.06 -2.08
CA ARG A 57 11.56 2.00 -2.61
C ARG A 57 11.04 2.81 -3.80
N LEU A 58 10.20 2.23 -4.66
CA LEU A 58 9.55 2.97 -5.75
C LEU A 58 8.60 4.05 -5.22
N SER A 59 7.84 3.72 -4.16
CA SER A 59 6.92 4.64 -3.49
C SER A 59 7.69 5.79 -2.82
N GLU A 60 8.75 5.49 -2.07
CA GLU A 60 9.64 6.50 -1.49
C GLU A 60 10.27 7.44 -2.51
N LEU A 61 10.56 6.94 -3.72
CA LEU A 61 11.09 7.74 -4.82
C LEU A 61 10.02 8.59 -5.52
N GLY A 62 8.75 8.44 -5.14
CA GLY A 62 7.61 9.08 -5.78
C GLY A 62 7.40 8.61 -7.21
N TRP A 63 7.84 7.40 -7.57
CA TRP A 63 7.66 6.83 -8.91
C TRP A 63 6.33 6.10 -9.07
N ILE A 64 5.76 5.66 -7.96
CA ILE A 64 4.43 5.07 -7.89
C ILE A 64 3.62 5.80 -6.81
N VAL A 65 2.31 5.65 -6.89
CA VAL A 65 1.37 6.14 -5.87
C VAL A 65 0.34 5.06 -5.59
N GLU A 66 0.12 4.76 -4.31
CA GLU A 66 -0.99 3.92 -3.87
C GLU A 66 -2.26 4.77 -3.85
N ARG A 67 -3.25 4.48 -4.71
CA ARG A 67 -4.47 5.29 -4.88
C ARG A 67 -5.49 5.09 -3.76
N THR A 68 -5.03 5.22 -2.51
CA THR A 68 -5.89 5.14 -1.32
C THR A 68 -6.90 6.30 -1.27
N ASP A 69 -6.61 7.40 -1.97
CA ASP A 69 -7.50 8.54 -2.21
C ASP A 69 -8.78 8.16 -2.95
N LEU A 70 -8.76 7.08 -3.73
CA LEU A 70 -9.91 6.61 -4.50
C LEU A 70 -10.77 5.59 -3.75
N LEU A 71 -10.38 5.19 -2.54
CA LEU A 71 -11.14 4.22 -1.76
C LEU A 71 -12.46 4.87 -1.28
N PRO A 72 -13.60 4.17 -1.41
CA PRO A 72 -14.82 4.59 -0.74
C PRO A 72 -14.59 4.67 0.77
N LEU A 73 -15.04 5.75 1.39
CA LEU A 73 -14.84 5.99 2.82
C LEU A 73 -16.15 5.87 3.60
N LYS A 74 -16.05 5.47 4.87
CA LYS A 74 -17.10 5.55 5.87
C LYS A 74 -16.65 6.45 7.01
N THR A 75 -17.61 7.14 7.63
CA THR A 75 -17.38 7.81 8.91
C THR A 75 -17.37 6.79 10.02
N VAL A 76 -16.30 6.78 10.81
CA VAL A 76 -16.18 5.99 12.05
C VAL A 76 -16.49 6.94 13.20
N PRO A 77 -17.57 6.70 13.97
CA PRO A 77 -17.95 7.57 15.07
C PRO A 77 -16.88 7.57 16.17
N ALA A 78 -16.88 8.63 16.99
CA ALA A 78 -16.02 8.71 18.16
C ALA A 78 -16.23 7.51 19.09
N GLN A 79 -15.15 6.94 19.60
CA GLN A 79 -15.18 5.75 20.46
C GLN A 79 -14.14 5.83 21.57
N THR A 80 -14.45 5.26 22.72
CA THR A 80 -13.50 5.11 23.83
C THR A 80 -13.02 3.67 23.87
N ARG A 81 -11.70 3.46 23.82
CA ARG A 81 -11.07 2.14 23.98
C ARG A 81 -10.32 2.07 25.28
N VAL A 82 -10.51 0.99 26.03
CA VAL A 82 -9.64 0.66 27.17
C VAL A 82 -8.42 -0.08 26.64
N SER A 83 -7.25 0.52 26.77
CA SER A 83 -5.99 -0.17 26.58
C SER A 83 -5.50 -0.67 27.93
N ARG A 84 -5.08 -1.94 28.00
CA ARG A 84 -4.50 -2.52 29.21
C ARG A 84 -3.09 -2.99 28.89
N THR A 85 -2.11 -2.54 29.68
CA THR A 85 -0.74 -3.07 29.59
C THR A 85 -0.69 -4.48 30.15
N ILE A 86 0.34 -5.25 29.79
CA ILE A 86 0.57 -6.59 30.34
C ILE A 86 0.70 -6.56 31.88
N THR A 87 1.14 -5.43 32.46
CA THR A 87 1.24 -5.20 33.91
C THR A 87 -0.06 -4.76 34.57
N GLY A 88 -1.17 -4.67 33.83
CA GLY A 88 -2.50 -4.39 34.37
C GLY A 88 -2.87 -2.91 34.48
N ALA A 89 -2.01 -1.99 34.03
CA ALA A 89 -2.36 -0.57 33.97
C ALA A 89 -3.38 -0.34 32.85
N GLU A 90 -4.50 0.28 33.18
CA GLU A 90 -5.54 0.64 32.22
C GLU A 90 -5.38 2.11 31.81
N THR A 91 -5.53 2.37 30.52
CA THR A 91 -5.57 3.71 29.94
C THR A 91 -6.77 3.78 29.03
N LEU A 92 -7.64 4.74 29.28
CA LEU A 92 -8.71 5.08 28.36
C LEU A 92 -8.12 5.89 27.20
N ILE A 93 -8.31 5.40 25.99
CA ILE A 93 -7.92 6.06 24.74
C ILE A 93 -9.20 6.54 24.07
N GLU A 94 -9.34 7.85 23.96
CA GLU A 94 -10.39 8.46 23.15
C GLU A 94 -9.94 8.51 21.70
N LEU A 95 -10.71 7.86 20.83
CA LEU A 95 -10.54 7.93 19.39
C LEU A 95 -11.62 8.87 18.85
N PRO A 96 -11.26 10.05 18.32
CA PRO A 96 -12.24 10.97 17.75
C PRO A 96 -12.89 10.35 16.52
N GLU A 97 -14.01 10.95 16.11
CA GLU A 97 -14.60 10.64 14.82
C GLU A 97 -13.58 10.85 13.70
N HIS A 98 -13.50 9.90 12.77
CA HIS A 98 -12.56 9.94 11.66
C HIS A 98 -13.10 9.19 10.46
N SER A 99 -12.52 9.43 9.29
CA SER A 99 -12.82 8.67 8.08
C SER A 99 -11.92 7.43 7.98
N ALA A 100 -12.48 6.32 7.51
CA ALA A 100 -11.74 5.10 7.22
C ALA A 100 -12.28 4.47 5.91
N PRO A 101 -11.52 3.58 5.24
CA PRO A 101 -12.05 2.80 4.12
C PRO A 101 -13.35 2.08 4.50
N ALA A 102 -14.33 2.10 3.61
CA ALA A 102 -15.64 1.51 3.84
C ALA A 102 -15.54 -0.03 4.00
N ASP A 103 -14.75 -0.67 3.14
CA ASP A 103 -14.41 -2.10 3.22
C ASP A 103 -13.19 -2.32 4.11
N ASP A 104 -13.32 -3.14 5.14
CA ASP A 104 -12.19 -3.49 6.02
C ASP A 104 -11.15 -4.35 5.28
N GLY A 105 -11.56 -5.07 4.24
CA GLY A 105 -10.69 -5.83 3.33
C GLY A 105 -10.12 -5.01 2.17
N TRP A 106 -10.10 -3.68 2.25
CA TRP A 106 -9.73 -2.80 1.15
C TRP A 106 -8.37 -3.12 0.50
N ARG A 107 -8.32 -2.81 -0.81
CA ARG A 107 -7.11 -2.78 -1.63
C ARG A 107 -7.21 -1.58 -2.57
N ALA A 108 -6.11 -0.86 -2.71
CA ALA A 108 -5.98 0.28 -3.62
C ALA A 108 -5.10 -0.11 -4.80
N ASN A 109 -5.47 0.35 -6.00
CA ASN A 109 -4.61 0.22 -7.17
C ASN A 109 -3.34 1.06 -6.96
N VAL A 110 -2.23 0.56 -7.49
CA VAL A 110 -0.97 1.30 -7.54
C VAL A 110 -0.75 1.78 -8.97
N GLU A 111 -0.45 3.07 -9.12
CA GLU A 111 -0.28 3.70 -10.43
C GLU A 111 1.10 4.32 -10.57
N LEU A 112 1.57 4.44 -11.81
CA LEU A 112 2.77 5.22 -12.10
C LEU A 112 2.49 6.72 -11.94
N THR A 113 3.42 7.43 -11.32
CA THR A 113 3.48 8.90 -11.40
C THR A 113 4.14 9.34 -12.70
N ASP A 114 4.17 10.64 -12.99
CA ASP A 114 4.94 11.16 -14.12
C ASP A 114 6.44 10.86 -14.00
N ALA A 115 6.97 10.89 -12.78
CA ALA A 115 8.36 10.53 -12.50
C ALA A 115 8.60 9.03 -12.77
N GLY A 116 7.69 8.15 -12.37
CA GLY A 116 7.77 6.72 -12.66
C GLY A 116 7.67 6.39 -14.14
N ARG A 117 6.73 7.04 -14.85
CA ARG A 117 6.61 6.93 -16.31
C ARG A 117 7.90 7.36 -17.01
N ALA A 118 8.51 8.45 -16.58
CA ALA A 118 9.77 8.91 -17.13
C ALA A 118 10.94 7.96 -16.77
N ALA A 119 10.94 7.34 -15.59
CA ALA A 119 11.95 6.37 -15.18
C ALA A 119 11.86 5.10 -16.04
N LEU A 120 10.64 4.60 -16.30
CA LEU A 120 10.39 3.45 -17.16
C LEU A 120 10.85 3.71 -18.60
N ARG A 121 10.46 4.85 -19.20
CA ARG A 121 10.91 5.25 -20.54
C ARG A 121 12.42 5.43 -20.65
N TRP A 122 13.10 5.81 -19.56
CA TRP A 122 14.55 5.92 -19.56
C TRP A 122 15.21 4.57 -19.82
N ALA A 123 14.61 3.47 -19.32
CA ALA A 123 15.12 2.11 -19.52
C ALA A 123 14.97 1.58 -20.95
N ASP A 124 13.95 2.04 -21.68
CA ASP A 124 13.69 1.66 -23.07
C ASP A 124 14.62 2.35 -24.08
N ARG A 125 15.45 3.31 -23.64
CA ARG A 125 16.40 3.97 -24.52
C ARG A 125 17.52 3.00 -24.88
N PRO A 126 17.79 2.75 -26.18
CA PRO A 126 18.94 1.95 -26.57
C PRO A 126 20.20 2.59 -26.00
N SER A 127 21.03 1.76 -25.35
CA SER A 127 22.35 2.12 -24.86
C SER A 127 23.09 2.89 -25.94
N ARG A 128 23.37 4.17 -25.71
CA ARG A 128 24.37 4.91 -26.50
C ARG A 128 25.76 4.47 -26.10
#